data_AF-D5U470-F1
#
_entry.id   AF-D5U470-F1
#
_cell.length_a   1.000
_cell.length_b   1.000
_cell.length_c   1.000
_cell.angle_alpha   90.00
_cell.angle_beta   90.00
_cell.angle_gamma   90.00
#
_symmetry.space_group_name_H-M   'P 1'
#
loop_
_entity.id
_entity.type
_entity.pdbx_description
1 polymer ?
#
loop_
_entity_poly.entity_id
_entity_poly.type
_entity_poly.pdbx_seq_one_letter_code
_entity_poly.pdbx_strand_id
1 'polypeptide(L)'
;MMLGSFEINVKQKNDIPEDIEDIFKKATNLLGVRRELMLYLGKQVVHGINHAYISRNEPSVLNPRPYYELIIININETGKTCIVRRETILESSASPIGGIICSREDEAPIRIIDSIDANNMLKLFKKGMHNVLGLDYEPELYLGHQIVKGCSYYYLAQASNIETKTNSIKLVVINQFMDDIKAAEIKDIL
;
A
#
# COMPACT_ATOMS: atom_id res chain seq x y z
N MET A 1 3.73 5.23 23.92
CA MET A 1 4.08 5.97 22.69
C MET A 1 5.59 6.08 22.64
N MET A 2 6.27 5.41 21.70
CA MET A 2 7.68 5.69 21.44
C MET A 2 7.74 6.99 20.63
N LEU A 3 8.44 7.99 21.16
CA LEU A 3 8.74 9.21 20.40
C LEU A 3 9.62 8.81 19.20
N GLY A 4 9.16 9.13 17.98
CA GLY A 4 9.95 8.98 16.76
C GLY A 4 9.65 7.77 15.86
N SER A 5 8.83 6.79 16.26
CA SER A 5 8.39 5.69 15.37
C SER A 5 6.92 5.83 14.96
N PHE A 6 6.53 5.23 13.84
CA PHE A 6 5.12 5.14 13.46
C PHE A 6 4.36 4.18 14.37
N GLU A 7 3.21 4.62 14.86
CA GLU A 7 2.15 3.78 15.40
C GLU A 7 1.28 3.33 14.22
N ILE A 8 1.51 2.09 13.77
CA ILE A 8 0.78 1.49 12.66
C ILE A 8 -0.62 1.05 13.13
N ASN A 9 -1.63 1.55 12.44
CA ASN A 9 -3.03 1.21 12.62
C ASN A 9 -3.71 1.32 11.26
N VAL A 10 -3.63 0.23 10.48
CA VAL A 10 -4.11 0.23 9.10
C VAL A 10 -5.63 0.34 9.06
N LYS A 11 -6.12 1.26 8.22
CA LYS A 11 -7.55 1.42 7.94
C LYS A 11 -7.79 1.34 6.44
N GLN A 12 -8.72 0.48 6.07
CA GLN A 12 -9.21 0.29 4.71
C GLN A 12 -10.03 1.51 4.28
N LYS A 13 -10.08 1.82 2.97
CA LYS A 13 -10.66 3.07 2.44
C LYS A 13 -12.10 3.39 2.92
N ASN A 14 -12.90 2.38 3.26
CA ASN A 14 -14.27 2.54 3.76
C ASN A 14 -14.37 2.70 5.29
N ASP A 15 -13.26 2.60 6.02
CA ASP A 15 -13.18 2.72 7.49
C ASP A 15 -12.21 3.85 7.93
N ILE A 16 -11.78 4.70 6.98
CA ILE A 16 -10.97 5.89 7.29
C ILE A 16 -11.89 6.98 7.86
N PRO A 17 -11.63 7.48 9.08
CA PRO A 17 -12.39 8.60 9.64
C PRO A 17 -12.33 9.85 8.74
N GLU A 18 -13.43 10.61 8.72
CA GLU A 18 -13.56 11.79 7.86
C GLU A 18 -12.47 12.83 8.13
N ASP A 19 -12.11 13.08 9.38
CA ASP A 19 -11.03 14.00 9.76
C ASP A 19 -9.68 13.54 9.20
N ILE A 20 -9.41 12.23 9.19
CA ILE A 20 -8.19 11.64 8.63
C ILE A 20 -8.17 11.72 7.10
N GLU A 21 -9.30 11.51 6.46
CA GLU A 21 -9.47 11.65 5.01
C GLU A 21 -9.32 13.12 4.58
N ASP A 22 -9.84 14.05 5.37
CA ASP A 22 -9.76 15.50 5.12
C ASP A 22 -8.33 16.01 5.06
N ILE A 23 -7.45 15.48 5.91
CA ILE A 23 -6.02 15.79 5.91
C ILE A 23 -5.40 15.43 4.56
N PHE A 24 -5.71 14.22 4.06
CA PHE A 24 -5.28 13.76 2.76
C PHE A 24 -5.81 14.68 1.66
N LYS A 25 -7.12 14.88 1.59
CA LYS A 25 -7.80 15.74 0.60
C LYS A 25 -7.19 17.15 0.57
N LYS A 26 -7.03 17.80 1.72
CA LYS A 26 -6.46 19.16 1.82
C LYS A 26 -5.01 19.22 1.34
N ALA A 27 -4.19 18.24 1.68
CA ALA A 27 -2.78 18.22 1.30
C ALA A 27 -2.56 17.84 -0.17
N THR A 28 -3.44 17.02 -0.75
CA THR A 28 -3.25 16.44 -2.09
C THR A 28 -4.15 17.04 -3.17
N ASN A 29 -4.85 18.14 -2.89
CA ASN A 29 -5.66 18.88 -3.86
C ASN A 29 -4.78 19.65 -4.88
N LEU A 30 -4.03 18.89 -5.68
CA LEU A 30 -3.09 19.39 -6.69
C LEU A 30 -3.55 18.94 -8.08
N LEU A 31 -3.50 19.86 -9.05
CA LEU A 31 -3.87 19.58 -10.44
C LEU A 31 -2.89 18.59 -11.11
N GLY A 32 -3.39 17.87 -12.12
CA GLY A 32 -2.57 17.03 -13.02
C GLY A 32 -2.45 15.56 -12.61
N VAL A 33 -2.96 15.15 -11.44
CA VAL A 33 -3.00 13.74 -11.03
C VAL A 33 -4.28 13.50 -10.23
N ARG A 34 -5.10 12.54 -10.65
CA ARG A 34 -6.22 12.02 -9.85
C ARG A 34 -5.65 11.09 -8.78
N ARG A 35 -5.88 11.40 -7.51
CA ARG A 35 -5.42 10.59 -6.38
C ARG A 35 -6.60 9.96 -5.67
N GLU A 36 -6.52 8.66 -5.49
CA GLU A 36 -7.52 7.83 -4.83
C GLU A 36 -6.89 7.30 -3.54
N LEU A 37 -7.48 7.63 -2.39
CA LEU A 37 -7.00 7.16 -1.09
C LEU A 37 -7.35 5.68 -0.93
N MET A 38 -6.34 4.84 -0.69
CA MET A 38 -6.50 3.38 -0.60
C MET A 38 -6.38 2.87 0.83
N LEU A 39 -5.39 3.36 1.58
CA LEU A 39 -5.17 3.01 2.98
C LEU A 39 -4.72 4.22 3.79
N TYR A 40 -5.14 4.26 5.05
CA TYR A 40 -4.42 4.97 6.09
C TYR A 40 -3.56 3.95 6.85
N LEU A 41 -2.28 4.26 7.09
CA LEU A 41 -1.32 3.31 7.68
C LEU A 41 -1.10 3.54 9.17
N GLY A 42 -1.20 4.79 9.63
CA GLY A 42 -0.87 5.15 11.00
C GLY A 42 -0.31 6.55 11.15
N LYS A 43 0.16 6.85 12.37
CA LYS A 43 0.65 8.18 12.76
C LYS A 43 1.99 8.13 13.47
N GLN A 44 2.71 9.23 13.46
CA GLN A 44 3.96 9.42 14.19
C GLN A 44 3.98 10.82 14.81
N VAL A 45 4.25 10.88 16.12
CA VAL A 45 4.37 12.15 16.85
C VAL A 45 5.75 12.75 16.62
N VAL A 46 5.79 13.98 16.11
CA VAL A 46 6.99 14.78 15.80
C VAL A 46 6.74 16.24 16.24
N HIS A 47 7.31 17.24 15.57
CA HIS A 47 6.81 18.62 15.65
C HIS A 47 5.47 18.71 14.92
N GLY A 48 4.39 18.34 15.62
CA GLY A 48 3.10 18.02 15.02
C GLY A 48 2.87 16.51 14.88
N ILE A 49 2.02 16.10 13.94
CA ILE A 49 1.67 14.69 13.72
C ILE A 49 1.85 14.36 12.25
N ASN A 50 2.69 13.38 11.96
CA ASN A 50 2.78 12.76 10.64
C ASN A 50 1.68 11.70 10.53
N HIS A 51 0.95 11.71 9.41
CA HIS A 51 -0.02 10.72 9.01
C HIS A 51 0.46 10.05 7.72
N ALA A 52 0.49 8.72 7.69
CA ALA A 52 0.94 7.95 6.53
C ALA A 52 -0.24 7.35 5.77
N TYR A 53 -0.20 7.45 4.46
CA TYR A 53 -1.26 7.03 3.54
C TYR A 53 -0.68 6.27 2.35
N ILE A 54 -1.51 5.40 1.79
CA ILE A 54 -1.28 4.82 0.46
C ILE A 54 -2.33 5.40 -0.48
N SER A 55 -1.89 5.96 -1.59
CA SER A 55 -2.77 6.37 -2.67
C SER A 55 -2.47 5.65 -3.96
N ARG A 56 -3.53 5.36 -4.73
CA ARG A 56 -3.41 5.07 -6.16
C ARG A 56 -3.51 6.39 -6.90
N ASN A 57 -2.61 6.61 -7.84
CA ASN A 57 -2.48 7.87 -8.54
C ASN A 57 -2.55 7.63 -10.04
N GLU A 58 -3.34 8.45 -10.72
CA GLU A 58 -3.51 8.41 -12.18
C GLU A 58 -3.19 9.78 -12.77
N PRO A 59 -2.06 9.92 -13.49
CA PRO A 59 -1.69 11.16 -14.14
C PRO A 59 -2.74 11.61 -15.17
N SER A 60 -3.04 12.91 -15.22
CA SER A 60 -3.98 13.47 -16.21
C SER A 60 -3.28 13.74 -17.54
N VAL A 61 -2.82 12.67 -18.21
CA VAL A 61 -2.09 12.72 -19.49
C VAL A 61 -2.67 11.72 -20.49
N LEU A 62 -2.31 11.85 -21.76
CA LEU A 62 -2.63 10.83 -22.78
C LEU A 62 -1.86 9.54 -22.46
N ASN A 63 -2.57 8.41 -22.32
CA ASN A 63 -2.04 7.11 -21.88
C ASN A 63 -1.46 7.17 -20.46
N PRO A 64 -2.30 7.36 -19.44
CA PRO A 64 -1.83 7.47 -18.06
C PRO A 64 -1.16 6.16 -17.63
N ARG A 65 -0.13 6.29 -16.79
CA ARG A 65 0.51 5.17 -16.10
C ARG A 65 0.15 5.29 -14.62
N PRO A 66 -0.81 4.49 -14.14
CA PRO A 66 -1.15 4.50 -12.73
C PRO A 66 0.03 4.06 -11.87
N TYR A 67 0.13 4.59 -10.66
CA TYR A 67 1.14 4.22 -9.69
C TYR A 67 0.59 4.28 -8.26
N TYR A 68 1.19 3.51 -7.36
CA TYR A 68 0.96 3.57 -5.94
C TYR A 68 2.05 4.37 -5.25
N GLU A 69 1.66 5.17 -4.27
CA GLU A 69 2.58 6.05 -3.56
C GLU A 69 2.33 6.00 -2.05
N LEU A 70 3.41 5.95 -1.28
CA LEU A 70 3.41 6.29 0.15
C LEU A 70 3.44 7.82 0.25
N ILE A 71 2.45 8.40 0.91
CA ILE A 71 2.41 9.82 1.21
C ILE A 71 2.41 10.01 2.73
N ILE A 72 3.35 10.79 3.23
CA ILE A 72 3.37 11.22 4.63
C ILE A 72 3.01 12.71 4.68
N ILE A 73 1.93 13.01 5.40
CA ILE A 73 1.42 14.37 5.60
C ILE A 73 1.60 14.74 7.06
N ASN A 74 2.31 15.83 7.32
CA ASN A 74 2.42 16.42 8.64
C ASN A 74 1.30 17.43 8.87
N ILE A 75 0.78 17.46 10.10
CA ILE A 75 -0.03 18.53 10.64
C ILE A 75 0.73 19.16 11.78
N ASN A 76 1.11 20.42 11.60
CA ASN A 76 1.81 21.15 12.65
C ASN A 76 0.86 21.55 13.79
N GLU A 77 1.41 22.14 14.83
CA GLU A 77 0.66 22.59 16.03
C GLU A 77 -0.43 23.64 15.72
N THR A 78 -0.35 24.33 14.57
CA THR A 78 -1.35 25.31 14.12
C THR A 78 -2.41 24.71 13.20
N GLY A 79 -2.40 23.39 12.97
CA GLY A 79 -3.36 22.71 12.09
C GLY A 79 -3.05 22.82 10.58
N LYS A 80 -1.89 23.35 10.19
CA LYS A 80 -1.47 23.46 8.79
C LYS A 80 -0.94 22.11 8.29
N THR A 81 -1.43 21.66 7.14
CA THR A 81 -0.99 20.43 6.48
C THR A 81 0.23 20.68 5.59
N CYS A 82 1.17 19.72 5.56
CA CYS A 82 2.32 19.74 4.67
C CYS A 82 2.69 18.31 4.26
N ILE A 83 2.88 18.06 2.97
CA ILE A 83 3.43 16.78 2.51
C ILE A 83 4.94 16.77 2.81
N VAL A 84 5.38 15.84 3.66
CA VAL A 84 6.79 15.74 4.07
C VAL A 84 7.55 14.60 3.36
N ARG A 85 6.83 13.59 2.85
CA ARG A 85 7.42 12.51 2.05
C ARG A 85 6.42 12.02 1.01
N ARG A 86 6.93 11.72 -0.18
CA ARG A 86 6.27 10.99 -1.25
C ARG A 86 7.24 9.95 -1.80
N GLU A 87 6.80 8.72 -1.92
CA GLU A 87 7.61 7.65 -2.50
C GLU A 87 6.73 6.72 -3.33
N THR A 88 7.06 6.60 -4.62
CA THR A 88 6.44 5.61 -5.50
C THR A 88 6.80 4.21 -5.04
N ILE A 89 5.79 3.40 -4.76
CA ILE A 89 5.93 2.00 -4.33
C ILE A 89 5.90 1.08 -5.54
N LEU A 90 5.00 1.35 -6.48
CA LEU A 90 4.79 0.57 -7.69
C LEU A 90 4.27 1.47 -8.81
N GLU A 91 4.74 1.31 -10.03
CA GLU A 91 4.29 2.10 -11.18
C GLU A 91 4.01 1.19 -12.38
N SER A 92 2.90 1.46 -13.08
CA SER A 92 2.58 0.78 -14.32
C SER A 92 3.61 1.08 -15.40
N SER A 93 4.05 0.04 -16.07
CA SER A 93 4.97 0.15 -17.20
C SER A 93 4.26 0.68 -18.46
N ALA A 94 5.06 1.20 -19.39
CA ALA A 94 4.57 1.62 -20.70
C ALA A 94 4.01 0.45 -21.54
N SER A 95 4.66 -0.71 -21.39
CA SER A 95 4.32 -1.94 -22.10
C SER A 95 3.66 -2.90 -21.14
N PRO A 96 2.51 -3.50 -21.49
CA PRO A 96 1.91 -4.57 -20.69
C PRO A 96 2.71 -5.87 -20.78
N ILE A 97 3.47 -6.07 -21.86
CA ILE A 97 4.33 -7.24 -22.02
C ILE A 97 5.60 -7.03 -21.20
N GLY A 98 5.82 -7.88 -20.20
CA GLY A 98 6.98 -7.82 -19.30
C GLY A 98 6.92 -6.69 -18.27
N GLY A 99 5.97 -5.77 -18.41
CA GLY A 99 5.82 -4.61 -17.53
C GLY A 99 4.83 -4.85 -16.40
N ILE A 100 4.95 -4.02 -15.38
CA ILE A 100 4.01 -4.00 -14.25
C ILE A 100 2.69 -3.37 -14.71
N ILE A 101 1.59 -3.98 -14.30
CA ILE A 101 0.23 -3.47 -14.48
C ILE A 101 -0.35 -3.26 -13.08
N CYS A 102 -0.51 -2.00 -12.67
CA CYS A 102 -1.15 -1.66 -11.41
C CYS A 102 -2.63 -2.04 -11.43
N SER A 103 -3.13 -2.54 -10.29
CA SER A 103 -4.54 -2.82 -10.08
C SER A 103 -5.39 -1.54 -10.17
N ARG A 104 -6.68 -1.71 -10.46
CA ARG A 104 -7.66 -0.62 -10.40
C ARG A 104 -8.10 -0.35 -8.97
N GLU A 105 -8.70 0.83 -8.75
CA GLU A 105 -9.27 1.23 -7.46
C GLU A 105 -10.26 0.21 -6.87
N ASP A 106 -11.01 -0.47 -7.74
CA ASP A 106 -12.03 -1.47 -7.40
C ASP A 106 -11.49 -2.90 -7.32
N GLU A 107 -10.19 -3.11 -7.56
CA GLU A 107 -9.50 -4.39 -7.43
C GLU A 107 -8.52 -4.41 -6.24
N ALA A 108 -7.93 -3.25 -5.93
CA ALA A 108 -6.87 -3.14 -4.95
C ALA A 108 -7.26 -3.51 -3.51
N PRO A 109 -8.42 -3.08 -2.96
CA PRO A 109 -8.77 -3.29 -1.56
C PRO A 109 -9.36 -4.69 -1.31
N ILE A 110 -8.53 -5.72 -1.53
CA ILE A 110 -8.87 -7.15 -1.46
C ILE A 110 -9.42 -7.62 -0.10
N ARG A 111 -9.26 -6.83 0.97
CA ARG A 111 -9.80 -7.11 2.31
C ARG A 111 -11.28 -6.78 2.47
N ILE A 112 -11.80 -5.88 1.65
CA ILE A 112 -13.19 -5.39 1.76
C ILE A 112 -14.03 -5.70 0.52
N ILE A 113 -13.41 -6.22 -0.55
CA ILE A 113 -14.10 -6.70 -1.73
C ILE A 113 -14.47 -8.17 -1.53
N ASP A 114 -15.76 -8.47 -1.56
CA ASP A 114 -16.25 -9.85 -1.64
C ASP A 114 -16.36 -10.29 -3.10
N SER A 115 -15.25 -10.77 -3.66
CA SER A 115 -15.19 -11.32 -5.01
C SER A 115 -14.33 -12.57 -5.09
N ILE A 116 -14.56 -13.38 -6.13
CA ILE A 116 -13.73 -14.57 -6.40
C ILE A 116 -12.27 -14.16 -6.59
N ASP A 117 -12.02 -13.06 -7.30
CA ASP A 117 -10.67 -12.57 -7.58
C ASP A 117 -9.95 -12.09 -6.33
N ALA A 118 -10.61 -11.30 -5.47
CA ALA A 118 -10.04 -10.86 -4.19
C ALA A 118 -9.71 -12.06 -3.29
N ASN A 119 -10.63 -13.02 -3.20
CA ASN A 119 -10.41 -14.26 -2.46
C ASN A 119 -9.24 -15.10 -3.02
N ASN A 120 -9.09 -15.14 -4.35
CA ASN A 120 -7.96 -15.81 -5.00
C ASN A 120 -6.64 -15.09 -4.69
N MET A 121 -6.62 -13.76 -4.66
CA MET A 121 -5.44 -12.98 -4.28
C MET A 121 -5.03 -13.23 -2.82
N LEU A 122 -5.99 -13.29 -1.89
CA LEU A 122 -5.72 -13.63 -0.49
C LEU A 122 -5.17 -15.06 -0.34
N LYS A 123 -5.74 -16.03 -1.06
CA LYS A 123 -5.24 -17.43 -1.07
C LYS A 123 -3.83 -17.51 -1.65
N LEU A 124 -3.56 -16.78 -2.73
CA LEU A 124 -2.25 -16.73 -3.36
C LEU A 124 -1.20 -16.17 -2.41
N PHE A 125 -1.53 -15.05 -1.73
CA PHE A 125 -0.67 -14.48 -0.70
C PHE A 125 -0.36 -15.48 0.41
N LYS A 126 -1.40 -16.11 0.98
CA LYS A 126 -1.23 -17.12 2.04
C LYS A 126 -0.34 -18.29 1.60
N LYS A 127 -0.51 -18.77 0.37
CA LYS A 127 0.35 -19.81 -0.20
C LYS A 127 1.79 -19.33 -0.36
N GLY A 128 2.01 -18.12 -0.90
CA GLY A 128 3.36 -17.60 -1.10
C GLY A 128 4.13 -17.33 0.19
N MET A 129 3.43 -16.99 1.27
CA MET A 129 4.02 -16.67 2.57
C MET A 129 4.20 -17.89 3.50
N HIS A 130 3.75 -19.10 3.13
CA HIS A 130 3.69 -20.24 4.06
C HIS A 130 5.01 -20.64 4.72
N ASN A 131 6.15 -20.41 4.07
CA ASN A 131 7.49 -20.71 4.60
C ASN A 131 8.27 -19.46 5.04
N VAL A 132 7.64 -18.29 5.02
CA VAL A 132 8.27 -17.06 5.50
C VAL A 132 8.09 -17.01 7.01
N LEU A 133 9.19 -16.98 7.75
CA LEU A 133 9.21 -17.04 9.21
C LEU A 133 9.58 -15.68 9.82
N GLY A 134 9.25 -15.51 11.10
CA GLY A 134 9.73 -14.42 11.95
C GLY A 134 8.72 -13.28 12.19
N LEU A 135 7.73 -13.11 11.32
CA LEU A 135 6.66 -12.13 11.48
C LEU A 135 5.33 -12.73 11.01
N ASP A 136 4.23 -12.24 11.56
CA ASP A 136 2.89 -12.52 11.05
C ASP A 136 2.55 -11.50 9.97
N TYR A 137 2.11 -11.96 8.81
CA TYR A 137 1.82 -11.09 7.66
C TYR A 137 0.34 -11.12 7.32
N GLU A 138 -0.26 -9.95 7.24
CA GLU A 138 -1.63 -9.74 6.79
C GLU A 138 -1.65 -8.89 5.51
N PRO A 139 -2.14 -9.41 4.37
CA PRO A 139 -2.25 -8.62 3.16
C PRO A 139 -3.38 -7.59 3.30
N GLU A 140 -3.08 -6.34 2.97
CA GLU A 140 -4.00 -5.20 3.10
C GLU A 140 -4.46 -4.68 1.73
N LEU A 141 -3.57 -4.67 0.74
CA LEU A 141 -3.83 -4.14 -0.60
C LEU A 141 -3.13 -4.97 -1.68
N TYR A 142 -3.81 -5.25 -2.78
CA TYR A 142 -3.22 -5.79 -4.00
C TYR A 142 -2.86 -4.64 -4.95
N LEU A 143 -1.58 -4.46 -5.24
CA LEU A 143 -1.09 -3.32 -6.01
C LEU A 143 -1.07 -3.57 -7.52
N GLY A 144 -1.03 -4.84 -7.95
CA GLY A 144 -0.91 -5.19 -9.35
C GLY A 144 -0.03 -6.40 -9.60
N HIS A 145 0.30 -6.64 -10.86
CA HIS A 145 1.08 -7.81 -11.28
C HIS A 145 2.05 -7.50 -12.40
N GLN A 146 2.97 -8.43 -12.65
CA GLN A 146 3.92 -8.41 -13.75
C GLN A 146 4.09 -9.82 -14.33
N ILE A 147 3.95 -9.96 -15.64
CA ILE A 147 4.19 -11.23 -16.34
C ILE A 147 5.68 -11.33 -16.68
N VAL A 148 6.38 -12.29 -16.06
CA VAL A 148 7.81 -12.56 -16.25
C VAL A 148 8.01 -14.06 -16.51
N LYS A 149 8.94 -14.74 -15.82
CA LYS A 149 8.90 -16.19 -15.67
C LYS A 149 7.80 -16.55 -14.67
N GLY A 150 6.58 -16.71 -15.17
CA GLY A 150 5.37 -16.80 -14.37
C GLY A 150 4.72 -15.44 -14.16
N CYS A 151 4.00 -15.27 -13.05
CA CYS A 151 3.36 -14.02 -12.70
C CYS A 151 3.79 -13.57 -11.30
N SER A 152 4.29 -12.35 -11.19
CA SER A 152 4.62 -11.71 -9.91
C SER A 152 3.47 -10.80 -9.50
N TYR A 153 3.00 -10.95 -8.27
CA TYR A 153 1.88 -10.22 -7.67
C TYR A 153 2.39 -9.37 -6.52
N TYR A 154 2.02 -8.09 -6.51
CA TYR A 154 2.52 -7.10 -5.57
C TYR A 154 1.45 -6.79 -4.53
N TYR A 155 1.83 -6.84 -3.26
CA TYR A 155 0.94 -6.60 -2.13
C TYR A 155 1.55 -5.59 -1.17
N LEU A 156 0.72 -4.76 -0.55
CA LEU A 156 1.05 -4.18 0.75
C LEU A 156 0.51 -5.09 1.84
N ALA A 157 1.36 -5.40 2.81
CA ALA A 157 1.02 -6.21 3.95
C ALA A 157 1.44 -5.53 5.25
N GLN A 158 0.58 -5.60 6.26
CA GLN A 158 1.02 -5.35 7.63
C GLN A 158 1.81 -6.57 8.10
N ALA A 159 3.00 -6.33 8.66
CA ALA A 159 3.81 -7.36 9.29
C ALA A 159 3.95 -7.07 10.79
N SER A 160 3.55 -8.03 11.60
CA SER A 160 3.50 -7.93 13.05
C SER A 160 4.54 -8.85 13.70
N ASN A 161 5.36 -8.29 14.59
CA ASN A 161 6.23 -9.07 15.44
C ASN A 161 5.52 -9.32 16.78
N ILE A 162 5.17 -10.57 17.07
CA ILE A 162 4.45 -10.94 18.29
C ILE A 162 5.30 -10.66 19.54
N GLU A 163 6.60 -10.94 19.47
CA GLU A 163 7.53 -10.83 20.61
C GLU A 163 7.75 -9.36 21.01
N THR A 164 8.04 -8.50 20.03
CA THR A 164 8.30 -7.07 20.27
C THR A 164 7.04 -6.22 20.25
N LYS A 165 5.89 -6.78 19.82
CA LYS A 165 4.61 -6.08 19.62
C LYS A 165 4.74 -4.86 18.71
N THR A 166 5.60 -4.96 17.71
CA THR A 166 5.81 -3.89 16.71
C THR A 166 5.20 -4.28 15.38
N ASN A 167 4.62 -3.30 14.71
CA ASN A 167 4.04 -3.45 13.38
C ASN A 167 4.87 -2.65 12.36
N SER A 168 4.93 -3.15 11.14
CA SER A 168 5.53 -2.50 9.98
C SER A 168 4.67 -2.74 8.75
N ILE A 169 4.87 -1.95 7.70
CA ILE A 169 4.23 -2.12 6.39
C ILE A 169 5.30 -2.60 5.41
N LYS A 170 5.03 -3.73 4.76
CA LYS A 170 5.92 -4.36 3.78
C LYS A 170 5.29 -4.32 2.40
N LEU A 171 6.12 -4.04 1.40
CA LEU A 171 5.84 -4.45 0.02
C LEU A 171 6.25 -5.92 -0.10
N VAL A 172 5.31 -6.77 -0.49
CA VAL A 172 5.51 -8.21 -0.65
C VAL A 172 5.26 -8.57 -2.11
N VAL A 173 6.22 -9.26 -2.72
CA VAL A 173 6.09 -9.79 -4.08
C VAL A 173 5.96 -11.30 -4.01
N ILE A 174 4.81 -11.82 -4.43
CA ILE A 174 4.59 -13.26 -4.58
C ILE A 174 4.77 -13.64 -6.03
N ASN A 175 5.67 -14.56 -6.34
CA ASN A 175 5.83 -15.10 -7.67
C ASN A 175 5.14 -16.47 -7.75
N GLN A 176 4.33 -16.65 -8.80
CA GLN A 176 3.73 -17.92 -9.17
C GLN A 176 4.27 -18.37 -10.53
N PHE A 177 4.89 -19.54 -10.58
CA PHE A 177 5.34 -20.18 -11.81
C PHE A 177 4.93 -21.65 -11.80
N MET A 178 4.01 -22.01 -12.70
CA MET A 178 3.34 -23.32 -12.67
C MET A 178 2.71 -23.55 -11.29
N ASP A 179 3.09 -24.63 -10.60
CA ASP A 179 2.61 -24.98 -9.26
C ASP A 179 3.49 -24.41 -8.13
N ASP A 180 4.64 -23.78 -8.45
CA ASP A 180 5.51 -23.15 -7.45
C ASP A 180 5.00 -21.73 -7.12
N ILE A 181 4.74 -21.47 -5.84
CA ILE A 181 4.27 -20.18 -5.31
C ILE A 181 5.15 -19.81 -4.12
N LYS A 182 5.81 -18.66 -4.18
CA LYS A 182 6.70 -18.20 -3.12
C LYS A 182 6.80 -16.69 -3.03
N ALA A 183 7.14 -16.19 -1.84
CA ALA A 183 7.60 -14.83 -1.67
C ALA A 183 8.96 -14.66 -2.37
N ALA A 184 8.99 -13.80 -3.39
CA ALA A 184 10.20 -13.46 -4.14
C ALA A 184 10.93 -12.26 -3.51
N GLU A 185 10.19 -11.32 -2.93
CA GLU A 185 10.73 -10.13 -2.28
C GLU A 185 9.82 -9.69 -1.13
N ILE A 186 10.44 -9.22 -0.03
CA ILE A 186 9.77 -8.56 1.08
C ILE A 186 10.60 -7.33 1.44
N LYS A 187 10.03 -6.13 1.30
CA LYS A 187 10.72 -4.86 1.51
C LYS A 187 9.95 -4.00 2.50
N ASP A 188 10.66 -3.40 3.46
CA ASP A 188 10.13 -2.38 4.36
C ASP A 188 9.72 -1.10 3.63
N ILE A 189 8.52 -0.61 3.92
CA ILE A 189 7.97 0.65 3.39
C ILE A 189 7.70 1.66 4.51
N LEU A 190 7.26 1.18 5.69
CA LEU A 190 7.00 1.99 6.88
C LEU A 190 7.18 1.18 8.17
#